data_AF-A0A9W6V0N4-F1
#
_entry.id   AF-A0A9W6V0N4-F1
#
_cell.length_a   1.000
_cell.length_b   1.000
_cell.length_c   1.000
_cell.angle_alpha   90.00
_cell.angle_beta   90.00
_cell.angle_gamma   90.00
#
_symmetry.space_group_name_H-M   'P 1'
#
loop_
_entity.id
_entity.type
_entity.pdbx_description
1 polymer ?
#
loop_
_entity_poly.entity_id
_entity_poly.type
_entity_poly.pdbx_seq_one_letter_code
_entity_poly.pdbx_strand_id
1 'polypeptide(L)'
;MSTALAKGGNVPVIRDGKGPASVLVGLGWRAADAYDLDANALLCDDDGKALSDRHFVFFNNLTSPDGAVTHLGAPGDGTDRERLAVDLLGVEEAVRRIVFAVAIYQADERRQSFGSVAGAYVRLTDPAGVELARYELGPELDAETAVVFGELYRHGGGWKFRAVGQGYRSGLAGIAADFGVAALAPTPAAPAAVTTPPVAPPPPPSAPPVVAAPVLPAPAVAAVPVAAPAPAAPAGCFFDPAHGPAAAEVLWSPQWGVARPVPSCPACAQRVRTTPPPYYVDPVPAAHPVHPHGYDAHPPEHRHDGGGRRFGTGAMIGAGAAGLVGGALLYEALDDDTPDVVVNNYYED
;
A
#
# COMPACT_ATOMS: atom_id res chain seq x y z
N MET A 1 -11.02 15.70 -21.81
CA MET A 1 -12.20 15.21 -21.06
C MET A 1 -11.80 13.90 -20.41
N SER A 2 -12.19 13.67 -19.15
CA SER A 2 -11.95 12.39 -18.46
C SER A 2 -12.89 11.32 -19.00
N THR A 3 -12.42 10.07 -19.06
CA THR A 3 -13.25 8.93 -19.45
C THR A 3 -13.77 8.21 -18.20
N ALA A 4 -15.09 8.27 -17.98
CA ALA A 4 -15.73 7.46 -16.95
C ALA A 4 -15.85 6.01 -17.43
N LEU A 5 -15.41 5.06 -16.61
CA LEU A 5 -15.44 3.63 -16.90
C LEU A 5 -16.51 2.92 -16.08
N ALA A 6 -17.13 1.91 -16.69
CA ALA A 6 -17.86 0.87 -15.97
C ALA A 6 -16.92 -0.31 -15.69
N LYS A 7 -17.34 -1.22 -14.80
CA LYS A 7 -16.61 -2.47 -14.51
C LYS A 7 -16.33 -3.24 -15.82
N GLY A 8 -15.08 -3.62 -16.05
CA GLY A 8 -14.60 -4.27 -17.28
C GLY A 8 -14.28 -3.30 -18.44
N GLY A 9 -14.72 -2.05 -18.36
CA GLY A 9 -14.40 -1.00 -19.33
C GLY A 9 -12.91 -0.69 -19.37
N ASN A 10 -12.42 -0.23 -20.52
CA ASN A 10 -11.02 0.14 -20.70
C ASN A 10 -10.86 1.32 -21.66
N VAL A 11 -9.75 2.04 -21.51
CA VAL A 11 -9.42 3.24 -22.30
C VAL A 11 -7.92 3.29 -22.57
N PRO A 12 -7.46 3.72 -23.75
CA PRO A 12 -6.05 4.01 -23.97
C PRO A 12 -5.58 5.18 -23.10
N VAL A 13 -4.38 5.05 -22.54
CA VAL A 13 -3.74 6.10 -21.74
C VAL A 13 -3.05 7.05 -22.70
N ILE A 14 -3.79 8.05 -23.17
CA ILE A 14 -3.35 9.01 -24.18
C ILE A 14 -3.69 10.43 -23.73
N ARG A 15 -2.77 11.36 -23.99
CA ARG A 15 -2.90 12.80 -23.81
C ARG A 15 -2.44 13.51 -25.08
N ASP A 16 -3.27 14.40 -25.62
CA ASP A 16 -2.98 15.17 -26.84
C ASP A 16 -2.48 14.32 -28.03
N GLY A 17 -3.07 13.12 -28.20
CA GLY A 17 -2.75 12.18 -29.27
C GLY A 17 -1.50 11.31 -29.05
N LYS A 18 -0.83 11.41 -27.89
CA LYS A 18 0.35 10.59 -27.53
C LYS A 18 0.19 9.93 -26.15
N GLY A 19 0.89 8.83 -25.90
CA GLY A 19 0.97 8.26 -24.55
C GLY A 19 1.77 9.19 -23.63
N PRO A 20 1.29 9.53 -22.42
CA PRO A 20 2.08 10.31 -21.47
C PRO A 20 3.28 9.50 -20.97
N ALA A 21 4.35 10.19 -20.57
CA ALA A 21 5.53 9.53 -20.01
C ALA A 21 5.25 8.92 -18.63
N SER A 22 4.40 9.57 -17.84
CA SER A 22 4.02 9.12 -16.52
C SER A 22 2.56 9.43 -16.23
N VAL A 23 2.00 8.74 -15.25
CA VAL A 23 0.65 8.95 -14.73
C VAL A 23 0.66 8.91 -13.21
N LEU A 24 -0.34 9.56 -12.63
CA LEU A 24 -0.65 9.48 -11.22
C LEU A 24 -1.95 8.71 -11.03
N VAL A 25 -1.90 7.65 -10.23
CA VAL A 25 -3.06 6.87 -9.83
C VAL A 25 -3.54 7.41 -8.50
N GLY A 26 -4.72 8.00 -8.47
CA GLY A 26 -5.37 8.49 -7.26
C GLY A 26 -6.48 7.55 -6.82
N LEU A 27 -6.51 7.22 -5.53
CA LEU A 27 -7.55 6.39 -4.92
C LEU A 27 -8.22 7.18 -3.79
N GLY A 28 -9.54 7.16 -3.74
CA GLY A 28 -10.30 7.89 -2.74
C GLY A 28 -11.53 7.12 -2.29
N TRP A 29 -11.98 7.42 -1.08
CA TRP A 29 -13.14 6.81 -0.44
C TRP A 29 -13.65 7.67 0.72
N ARG A 30 -14.83 7.32 1.21
CA ARG A 30 -15.43 7.83 2.45
C ARG A 30 -15.73 6.69 3.40
N ALA A 31 -15.17 6.75 4.59
CA ALA A 31 -15.40 5.82 5.68
C ALA A 31 -15.26 6.55 7.03
N ALA A 32 -15.59 5.88 8.14
CA ALA A 32 -15.32 6.42 9.47
C ALA A 32 -13.80 6.46 9.75
N ASP A 33 -13.35 7.34 10.65
CA ASP A 33 -11.90 7.55 10.92
C ASP A 33 -11.14 6.30 11.39
N ALA A 34 -11.84 5.29 11.90
CA ALA A 34 -11.24 4.01 12.29
C ALA A 34 -10.86 3.12 11.09
N TYR A 35 -11.36 3.42 9.89
CA TYR A 35 -11.01 2.70 8.67
C TYR A 35 -9.67 3.20 8.14
N ASP A 36 -8.73 2.27 8.08
CA ASP A 36 -7.40 2.48 7.54
C ASP A 36 -7.29 1.63 6.27
N LEU A 37 -7.24 2.29 5.12
CA LEU A 37 -7.26 1.65 3.81
C LEU A 37 -5.97 1.99 3.09
N ASP A 38 -5.23 0.97 2.68
CA ASP A 38 -3.95 1.11 1.99
C ASP A 38 -4.06 0.74 0.52
N ALA A 39 -3.56 1.61 -0.36
CA ALA A 39 -3.38 1.34 -1.79
C ALA A 39 -2.08 0.58 -2.05
N ASN A 40 -2.11 -0.30 -3.03
CA ASN A 40 -1.03 -1.20 -3.38
C ASN A 40 -0.95 -1.34 -4.90
N ALA A 41 0.24 -1.68 -5.41
CA ALA A 41 0.45 -2.00 -6.82
C ALA A 41 1.24 -3.30 -7.00
N LEU A 42 0.84 -4.13 -7.96
CA LEU A 42 1.54 -5.36 -8.34
C LEU A 42 2.01 -5.24 -9.79
N LEU A 43 3.32 -5.36 -10.02
CA LEU A 43 3.91 -5.33 -11.36
C LEU A 43 4.06 -6.77 -11.86
N CYS A 44 3.27 -7.12 -12.86
CA CYS A 44 3.09 -8.51 -13.29
C CYS A 44 3.48 -8.74 -14.75
N ASP A 45 3.86 -9.99 -15.04
CA ASP A 45 4.17 -10.50 -16.38
C ASP A 45 2.93 -10.81 -17.24
N ASP A 46 3.18 -11.45 -18.40
CA ASP A 46 2.15 -11.91 -19.33
C ASP A 46 1.26 -13.02 -18.74
N ASP A 47 1.74 -13.79 -17.77
CA ASP A 47 0.95 -14.80 -17.04
C ASP A 47 0.11 -14.17 -15.91
N GLY A 48 0.31 -12.88 -15.65
CA GLY A 48 -0.38 -12.15 -14.58
C GLY A 48 0.17 -12.47 -13.21
N LYS A 49 1.44 -12.88 -13.11
CA LYS A 49 2.14 -13.07 -11.84
C LYS A 49 3.12 -11.93 -11.60
N ALA A 50 3.26 -11.52 -10.34
CA ALA A 50 4.25 -10.54 -9.95
C ALA A 50 5.65 -11.10 -10.26
N LEU A 51 6.51 -10.28 -10.86
CA LEU A 51 7.85 -10.74 -11.27
C LEU A 51 8.72 -11.19 -10.09
N SER A 52 8.46 -10.64 -8.90
CA SER A 52 9.00 -11.11 -7.63
C SER A 52 8.21 -10.52 -6.47
N ASP A 53 8.47 -10.95 -5.23
CA ASP A 53 7.90 -10.30 -4.04
C ASP A 53 8.24 -8.80 -3.94
N ARG A 54 9.36 -8.36 -4.54
CA ARG A 54 9.74 -6.93 -4.58
C ARG A 54 8.92 -6.12 -5.58
N HIS A 55 8.23 -6.76 -6.51
CA HIS A 55 7.32 -6.13 -7.48
C HIS A 55 5.92 -5.91 -6.91
N PHE A 56 5.75 -6.16 -5.61
CA PHE A 56 4.60 -5.74 -4.86
C PHE A 56 4.93 -4.45 -4.10
N VAL A 57 4.33 -3.35 -4.52
CA VAL A 57 4.49 -2.00 -3.95
C VAL A 57 3.35 -1.75 -2.97
N PHE A 58 3.70 -1.45 -1.72
CA PHE A 58 2.78 -1.23 -0.60
C PHE A 58 3.49 -0.42 0.50
N PHE A 59 2.83 -0.14 1.63
CA PHE A 59 3.36 0.74 2.69
C PHE A 59 4.76 0.37 3.22
N ASN A 60 5.18 -0.90 3.15
CA ASN A 60 6.51 -1.37 3.60
C ASN A 60 7.51 -1.62 2.45
N ASN A 61 7.08 -1.43 1.20
CA ASN A 61 7.91 -1.47 0.00
C ASN A 61 7.42 -0.40 -0.97
N LEU A 62 7.84 0.85 -0.74
CA LEU A 62 7.24 2.01 -1.39
C LEU A 62 7.59 2.15 -2.87
N THR A 63 8.60 1.43 -3.38
CA THR A 63 9.08 1.61 -4.76
C THR A 63 9.41 0.28 -5.41
N SER A 64 9.01 0.11 -6.67
CA SER A 64 9.37 -1.07 -7.47
C SER A 64 10.88 -1.13 -7.75
N PRO A 65 11.45 -2.31 -8.07
CA PRO A 65 12.88 -2.47 -8.31
C PRO A 65 13.43 -1.62 -9.47
N ASP A 66 12.62 -1.38 -10.50
CA ASP A 66 12.92 -0.52 -11.64
C ASP A 66 12.70 0.98 -11.34
N GLY A 67 12.17 1.33 -10.17
CA GLY A 67 11.84 2.71 -9.80
C GLY A 67 10.58 3.26 -10.49
N ALA A 68 9.94 2.48 -11.35
CA ALA A 68 8.85 2.96 -12.20
C ALA A 68 7.54 3.19 -11.44
N VAL A 69 7.29 2.46 -10.36
CA VAL A 69 6.09 2.62 -9.52
C VAL A 69 6.50 3.04 -8.13
N THR A 70 5.94 4.15 -7.64
CA THR A 70 6.20 4.69 -6.29
C THR A 70 4.90 4.98 -5.56
N HIS A 71 4.75 4.43 -4.35
CA HIS A 71 3.69 4.77 -3.41
C HIS A 71 4.00 6.11 -2.72
N LEU A 72 3.06 7.05 -2.81
CA LEU A 72 3.23 8.42 -2.31
C LEU A 72 2.47 8.69 -1.00
N GLY A 73 1.61 7.77 -0.56
CA GLY A 73 0.76 7.96 0.62
C GLY A 73 -0.25 9.12 0.50
N ALA A 74 -0.63 9.65 1.66
CA ALA A 74 -1.60 10.73 1.86
C ALA A 74 -0.95 12.03 2.40
N PRO A 75 -1.52 13.24 2.15
CA PRO A 75 -2.55 13.57 1.19
C PRO A 75 -1.97 14.16 -0.10
N GLY A 76 -2.70 13.97 -1.19
CA GLY A 76 -2.62 14.90 -2.31
C GLY A 76 -3.54 16.08 -2.15
N ASP A 77 -3.34 17.09 -3.00
CA ASP A 77 -4.30 18.16 -3.16
C ASP A 77 -5.60 17.56 -3.69
N GLY A 78 -6.67 17.56 -2.89
CA GLY A 78 -8.01 17.15 -3.31
C GLY A 78 -8.61 15.97 -2.54
N THR A 79 -9.36 15.12 -3.24
CA THR A 79 -10.18 14.04 -2.64
C THR A 79 -9.49 12.69 -2.58
N ASP A 80 -8.30 12.56 -3.19
CA ASP A 80 -7.52 11.32 -3.16
C ASP A 80 -6.98 11.10 -1.75
N ARG A 81 -7.28 9.93 -1.21
CA ARG A 81 -6.76 9.47 0.07
C ARG A 81 -5.38 8.85 -0.10
N GLU A 82 -5.15 8.14 -1.20
CA GLU A 82 -3.85 7.58 -1.53
C GLU A 82 -3.47 7.75 -2.99
N ARG A 83 -2.16 7.76 -3.24
CA ARG A 83 -1.61 7.98 -4.58
C ARG A 83 -0.41 7.08 -4.88
N LEU A 84 -0.35 6.63 -6.13
CA LEU A 84 0.79 5.92 -6.71
C LEU A 84 1.24 6.66 -7.98
N ALA A 85 2.52 6.99 -8.08
CA ALA A 85 3.13 7.50 -9.31
C ALA A 85 3.63 6.34 -10.17
N VAL A 86 3.42 6.42 -11.48
CA VAL A 86 3.88 5.43 -12.46
C VAL A 86 4.62 6.13 -13.61
N ASP A 87 5.92 5.88 -13.74
CA ASP A 87 6.72 6.22 -14.93
C ASP A 87 6.57 5.12 -15.98
N LEU A 88 5.71 5.35 -16.97
CA LEU A 88 5.34 4.38 -18.01
C LEU A 88 6.48 4.07 -18.98
N LEU A 89 7.49 4.96 -19.09
CA LEU A 89 8.68 4.75 -19.92
C LEU A 89 9.76 3.98 -19.17
N GLY A 90 9.81 4.14 -17.84
CA GLY A 90 10.73 3.44 -16.95
C GLY A 90 10.31 2.01 -16.59
N VAL A 91 9.04 1.63 -16.81
CA VAL A 91 8.56 0.27 -16.55
C VAL A 91 9.35 -0.74 -17.38
N GLU A 92 9.99 -1.70 -16.72
CA GLU A 92 10.75 -2.75 -17.39
C GLU A 92 9.91 -3.56 -18.38
N GLU A 93 10.56 -4.15 -19.39
CA GLU A 93 9.86 -4.83 -20.49
C GLU A 93 9.12 -6.10 -20.03
N ALA A 94 9.65 -6.78 -19.01
CA ALA A 94 9.05 -7.96 -18.41
C ALA A 94 7.72 -7.66 -17.72
N VAL A 95 7.48 -6.41 -17.30
CA VAL A 95 6.20 -5.98 -16.74
C VAL A 95 5.23 -5.66 -17.87
N ARG A 96 4.13 -6.39 -17.86
CA ARG A 96 3.09 -6.36 -18.90
C ARG A 96 1.81 -5.72 -18.40
N ARG A 97 1.59 -5.79 -17.09
CA ARG A 97 0.49 -5.14 -16.40
C ARG A 97 0.89 -4.65 -15.01
N ILE A 98 0.25 -3.58 -14.55
CA ILE A 98 0.38 -3.03 -13.21
C ILE A 98 -1.02 -3.00 -12.60
N VAL A 99 -1.25 -3.81 -11.57
CA VAL A 99 -2.55 -3.98 -10.93
C VAL A 99 -2.64 -3.10 -9.70
N PHE A 100 -3.72 -2.33 -9.56
CA PHE A 100 -3.95 -1.43 -8.43
C PHE A 100 -5.02 -1.99 -7.50
N ALA A 101 -4.67 -2.16 -6.23
CA ALA A 101 -5.54 -2.72 -5.22
C ALA A 101 -5.60 -1.85 -3.97
N VAL A 102 -6.71 -1.93 -3.22
CA VAL A 102 -6.83 -1.34 -1.88
C VAL A 102 -7.25 -2.43 -0.91
N ALA A 103 -6.69 -2.40 0.30
CA ALA A 103 -7.09 -3.29 1.38
C ALA A 103 -7.33 -2.51 2.67
N ILE A 104 -8.24 -3.00 3.50
CA ILE A 104 -8.46 -2.46 4.85
C ILE A 104 -7.42 -3.09 5.79
N TYR A 105 -6.67 -2.26 6.50
CA TYR A 105 -5.67 -2.70 7.47
C TYR A 105 -6.33 -3.39 8.66
N GLN A 106 -5.88 -4.62 8.97
CA GLN A 106 -6.42 -5.45 10.06
C GLN A 106 -7.94 -5.64 10.01
N ALA A 107 -8.52 -5.75 8.81
CA ALA A 107 -9.96 -5.81 8.59
C ALA A 107 -10.68 -6.85 9.48
N ASP A 108 -10.13 -8.06 9.60
CA ASP A 108 -10.74 -9.14 10.39
C ASP A 108 -10.75 -8.83 11.89
N GLU A 109 -9.61 -8.36 12.43
CA GLU A 109 -9.46 -7.99 13.85
C GLU A 109 -10.37 -6.82 14.22
N ARG A 110 -10.49 -5.86 13.30
CA ARG A 110 -11.30 -4.64 13.46
C ARG A 110 -12.76 -4.84 13.06
N ARG A 111 -13.11 -6.00 12.51
CA ARG A 111 -14.44 -6.33 11.95
C ARG A 111 -14.93 -5.27 10.95
N GLN A 112 -14.04 -4.89 10.03
CA GLN A 112 -14.26 -3.88 9.00
C GLN A 112 -14.34 -4.53 7.62
N SER A 113 -15.16 -3.95 6.74
CA SER A 113 -15.31 -4.43 5.36
C SER A 113 -15.68 -3.28 4.42
N PHE A 114 -15.57 -3.53 3.11
CA PHE A 114 -15.94 -2.57 2.07
C PHE A 114 -17.44 -2.24 2.05
N GLY A 115 -18.30 -3.03 2.70
CA GLY A 115 -19.73 -2.72 2.85
C GLY A 115 -20.03 -1.42 3.62
N SER A 116 -19.07 -0.92 4.41
CA SER A 116 -19.16 0.37 5.11
C SER A 116 -18.32 1.48 4.47
N VAL A 117 -17.75 1.23 3.28
CA VAL A 117 -16.93 2.20 2.53
C VAL A 117 -17.76 2.74 1.37
N ALA A 118 -17.92 4.07 1.31
CA ALA A 118 -18.76 4.74 0.31
C ALA A 118 -17.93 5.57 -0.67
N GLY A 119 -18.42 5.69 -1.92
CA GLY A 119 -17.80 6.52 -2.95
C GLY A 119 -16.33 6.19 -3.18
N ALA A 120 -16.00 4.89 -3.18
CA ALA A 120 -14.65 4.42 -3.41
C ALA A 120 -14.35 4.47 -4.91
N TYR A 121 -13.21 5.03 -5.30
CA TYR A 121 -12.85 5.19 -6.71
C TYR A 121 -11.35 5.01 -6.94
N VAL A 122 -11.01 4.72 -8.19
CA VAL A 122 -9.67 4.89 -8.75
C VAL A 122 -9.75 5.89 -9.91
N ARG A 123 -8.76 6.77 -10.01
CA ARG A 123 -8.60 7.66 -11.16
C ARG A 123 -7.16 7.69 -11.63
N LEU A 124 -7.00 8.00 -12.90
CA LEU A 124 -5.72 8.17 -13.56
C LEU A 124 -5.62 9.61 -14.03
N THR A 125 -4.59 10.33 -13.60
CA THR A 125 -4.29 11.68 -14.08
C THR A 125 -2.93 11.72 -14.77
N ASP A 126 -2.75 12.69 -15.66
CA ASP A 126 -1.42 13.05 -16.13
C ASP A 126 -0.66 13.87 -15.05
N PRO A 127 0.63 14.18 -15.26
CA PRO A 127 1.43 14.98 -14.31
C PRO A 127 0.95 16.42 -14.13
N ALA A 128 0.14 16.95 -15.05
CA ALA A 128 -0.49 18.27 -14.94
C ALA A 128 -1.78 18.22 -14.12
N GLY A 129 -2.19 17.05 -13.63
CA GLY A 129 -3.41 16.83 -12.85
C GLY A 129 -4.67 16.68 -13.70
N VAL A 130 -4.56 16.54 -15.02
CA VAL A 130 -5.71 16.33 -15.89
C VAL A 130 -6.15 14.87 -15.78
N GLU A 131 -7.39 14.65 -15.37
CA GLU A 131 -7.97 13.32 -15.26
C GLU A 131 -8.19 12.71 -16.66
N LEU A 132 -7.58 11.55 -16.88
CA LEU A 132 -7.63 10.76 -18.12
C LEU A 132 -8.75 9.72 -18.05
N ALA A 133 -8.88 9.07 -16.89
CA ALA A 133 -9.85 8.00 -16.66
C ALA A 133 -10.26 7.95 -15.19
N ARG A 134 -11.49 7.50 -14.95
CA ARG A 134 -12.03 7.29 -13.59
C ARG A 134 -12.94 6.08 -13.56
N TYR A 135 -12.81 5.28 -12.51
CA TYR A 135 -13.71 4.18 -12.20
C TYR A 135 -14.22 4.32 -10.76
N GLU A 136 -15.54 4.45 -10.62
CA GLU A 136 -16.25 4.42 -9.34
C GLU A 136 -16.62 2.97 -9.02
N LEU A 137 -16.28 2.52 -7.83
CA LEU A 137 -16.62 1.18 -7.36
C LEU A 137 -18.11 1.10 -7.06
N GLY A 138 -18.76 0.07 -7.60
CA GLY A 138 -20.18 -0.18 -7.36
C GLY A 138 -20.48 -0.67 -5.93
N PRO A 139 -21.74 -0.62 -5.49
CA PRO A 139 -22.17 -0.99 -4.14
C PRO A 139 -22.23 -2.51 -3.89
N GLU A 140 -21.67 -3.33 -4.80
CA GLU A 140 -21.79 -4.80 -4.79
C GLU A 140 -20.94 -5.47 -3.70
N LEU A 141 -20.02 -4.72 -3.07
CA LEU A 141 -19.13 -5.25 -2.05
C LEU A 141 -19.74 -5.07 -0.66
N ASP A 142 -19.70 -6.13 0.12
CA ASP A 142 -20.26 -6.14 1.47
C ASP A 142 -19.25 -6.73 2.46
N ALA A 143 -18.91 -8.02 2.29
CA ALA A 143 -18.03 -8.75 3.18
C ALA A 143 -16.54 -8.70 2.76
N GLU A 144 -16.23 -8.08 1.63
CA GLU A 144 -14.88 -8.02 1.09
C GLU A 144 -14.01 -7.05 1.88
N THR A 145 -12.73 -7.38 2.05
CA THR A 145 -11.76 -6.62 2.85
C THR A 145 -10.61 -6.07 2.01
N ALA A 146 -10.54 -6.47 0.74
CA ALA A 146 -9.67 -5.88 -0.28
C ALA A 146 -10.34 -5.86 -1.67
N VAL A 147 -9.86 -5.00 -2.55
CA VAL A 147 -10.43 -4.78 -3.89
C VAL A 147 -9.31 -4.53 -4.89
N VAL A 148 -9.34 -5.20 -6.04
CA VAL A 148 -8.61 -4.80 -7.24
C VAL A 148 -9.47 -3.82 -8.02
N PHE A 149 -9.07 -2.55 -8.04
CA PHE A 149 -9.82 -1.47 -8.69
C PHE A 149 -9.65 -1.51 -10.21
N GLY A 150 -8.42 -1.68 -10.67
CA GLY A 150 -8.09 -1.63 -12.08
C GLY A 150 -6.64 -1.95 -12.34
N GLU A 151 -6.25 -1.89 -13.60
CA GLU A 151 -4.89 -2.19 -14.03
C GLU A 151 -4.50 -1.35 -15.24
N LEU A 152 -3.21 -1.03 -15.31
CA LEU A 152 -2.56 -0.61 -16.53
C LEU A 152 -2.00 -1.83 -17.23
N TYR A 153 -2.16 -1.94 -18.54
CA TYR A 153 -1.58 -3.04 -19.32
C TYR A 153 -1.07 -2.56 -20.67
N ARG A 154 -0.01 -3.21 -21.17
CA ARG A 154 0.56 -2.92 -22.49
C ARG A 154 -0.37 -3.43 -23.58
N HIS A 155 -0.64 -2.60 -24.58
CA HIS A 155 -1.44 -2.96 -25.74
C HIS A 155 -1.11 -2.07 -26.94
N GLY A 156 -0.82 -2.69 -28.11
CA GLY A 156 -0.61 -1.97 -29.36
C GLY A 156 0.54 -0.94 -29.31
N GLY A 157 1.62 -1.24 -28.58
CA GLY A 157 2.77 -0.33 -28.41
C GLY A 157 2.57 0.81 -27.40
N GLY A 158 1.42 0.87 -26.72
CA GLY A 158 1.14 1.83 -25.66
C GLY A 158 0.56 1.17 -24.41
N TRP A 159 0.02 1.99 -23.53
CA TRP A 159 -0.65 1.56 -22.30
C TRP A 159 -2.16 1.79 -22.39
N LYS A 160 -2.94 0.87 -21.81
CA LYS A 160 -4.37 1.01 -21.58
C LYS A 160 -4.68 0.85 -20.11
N PHE A 161 -5.70 1.53 -19.63
CA PHE A 161 -6.25 1.33 -18.30
C PHE A 161 -7.55 0.52 -18.39
N ARG A 162 -7.73 -0.48 -17.52
CA ARG A 162 -8.95 -1.29 -17.42
C ARG A 162 -9.50 -1.20 -15.99
N ALA A 163 -10.79 -0.93 -15.87
CA ALA A 163 -11.54 -1.05 -14.62
C ALA A 163 -11.85 -2.54 -14.35
N VAL A 164 -11.54 -3.01 -13.14
CA VAL A 164 -11.68 -4.43 -12.75
C VAL A 164 -12.78 -4.60 -11.71
N GLY A 165 -12.72 -3.89 -10.58
CA GLY A 165 -13.74 -3.93 -9.54
C GLY A 165 -13.96 -5.33 -8.94
N GLN A 166 -12.89 -6.08 -8.70
CA GLN A 166 -12.95 -7.43 -8.11
C GLN A 166 -12.67 -7.35 -6.60
N GLY A 167 -13.64 -7.78 -5.79
CA GLY A 167 -13.48 -7.85 -4.34
C GLY A 167 -12.89 -9.17 -3.86
N TYR A 168 -12.23 -9.11 -2.71
CA TYR A 168 -11.54 -10.22 -2.05
C TYR A 168 -11.92 -10.27 -0.57
N ARG A 169 -12.56 -11.36 -0.16
CA ARG A 169 -12.85 -11.64 1.26
C ARG A 169 -11.62 -12.10 2.03
N SER A 170 -10.68 -12.74 1.32
CA SER A 170 -9.36 -13.13 1.83
C SER A 170 -8.38 -11.95 1.97
N GLY A 171 -8.86 -10.72 1.78
CA GLY A 171 -8.08 -9.51 1.92
C GLY A 171 -6.88 -9.43 0.97
N LEU A 172 -5.88 -8.64 1.38
CA LEU A 172 -4.66 -8.43 0.60
C LEU A 172 -3.87 -9.71 0.40
N ALA A 173 -3.93 -10.65 1.34
CA ALA A 173 -3.27 -11.95 1.23
C ALA A 173 -3.85 -12.79 0.08
N GLY A 174 -5.16 -12.74 -0.13
CA GLY A 174 -5.80 -13.38 -1.29
C GLY A 174 -5.34 -12.79 -2.62
N ILE A 175 -5.28 -11.46 -2.70
CA ILE A 175 -4.73 -10.77 -3.87
C ILE A 175 -3.29 -11.22 -4.11
N ALA A 176 -2.42 -11.12 -3.11
CA ALA A 176 -1.02 -11.53 -3.22
C ALA A 176 -0.87 -12.98 -3.70
N ALA A 177 -1.65 -13.92 -3.16
CA ALA A 177 -1.63 -15.31 -3.60
C ALA A 177 -2.04 -15.47 -5.08
N ASP A 178 -3.12 -14.82 -5.51
CA ASP A 178 -3.58 -14.86 -6.89
C ASP A 178 -2.54 -14.29 -7.87
N PHE A 179 -1.75 -13.31 -7.42
CA PHE A 179 -0.65 -12.72 -8.18
C PHE A 179 0.71 -13.39 -7.92
N GLY A 180 0.78 -14.49 -7.17
CA GLY A 180 2.00 -15.27 -6.98
C GLY A 180 3.04 -14.67 -6.02
N VAL A 181 2.63 -13.73 -5.16
CA VAL A 181 3.47 -13.12 -4.13
C VAL A 181 3.42 -13.96 -2.86
N ALA A 182 4.57 -14.49 -2.44
CA ALA A 182 4.68 -15.34 -1.25
C ALA A 182 4.78 -14.52 0.05
N ALA A 183 5.14 -13.24 -0.06
CA ALA A 183 5.40 -12.35 1.07
C ALA A 183 4.22 -12.16 2.04
N LEU A 184 2.97 -12.45 1.61
CA LEU A 184 1.77 -12.34 2.45
C LEU A 184 1.10 -13.69 2.75
N ALA A 185 1.71 -14.81 2.37
CA ALA A 185 1.15 -16.11 2.73
C ALA A 185 1.12 -16.22 4.27
N PRO A 186 -0.04 -16.52 4.89
CA PRO A 186 -0.04 -16.86 6.29
C PRO A 186 0.93 -18.03 6.45
N THR A 187 1.87 -17.92 7.38
CA THR A 187 2.64 -19.09 7.82
C THR A 187 1.61 -20.19 8.11
N PRO A 188 1.71 -21.39 7.52
CA PRO A 188 0.79 -22.47 7.85
C PRO A 188 0.75 -22.55 9.37
N ALA A 189 -0.44 -22.41 9.96
CA ALA A 189 -0.59 -22.59 11.40
C ALA A 189 0.13 -23.89 11.74
N ALA A 190 1.19 -23.78 12.54
CA ALA A 190 1.93 -24.95 12.98
C ALA A 190 0.89 -25.97 13.45
N PRO A 191 0.89 -27.21 12.93
CA PRO A 191 -0.14 -28.17 13.26
C PRO A 191 -0.28 -28.18 14.77
N ALA A 192 -1.51 -27.89 15.24
CA ALA A 192 -1.79 -27.73 16.66
C ALA A 192 -1.10 -28.87 17.40
N ALA A 193 -0.16 -28.51 18.28
CA ALA A 193 0.63 -29.48 19.00
C ALA A 193 -0.34 -30.42 19.70
N VAL A 194 -0.39 -31.67 19.23
CA VAL A 194 -1.08 -32.74 19.93
C VAL A 194 -0.35 -32.83 21.27
N THR A 195 -1.04 -32.47 22.34
CA THR A 195 -0.53 -32.58 23.70
C THR A 195 -0.33 -34.06 24.00
N THR A 196 0.86 -34.55 23.71
CA THR A 196 1.32 -35.82 24.24
C THR A 196 1.53 -35.63 25.75
N PRO A 197 0.96 -36.50 26.61
CA PRO A 197 1.22 -36.44 28.04
C PRO A 197 2.72 -36.58 28.30
N PRO A 198 3.27 -35.91 29.32
CA PRO A 198 4.70 -35.83 29.52
C PRO A 198 5.28 -37.21 29.81
N VAL A 199 6.14 -37.69 28.92
CA VAL A 199 7.02 -38.83 29.21
C VAL A 199 8.04 -38.36 30.24
N ALA A 200 8.11 -39.09 31.36
CA ALA A 200 9.08 -38.82 32.42
C ALA A 200 10.51 -38.82 31.87
N PRO A 201 11.40 -37.90 32.31
CA PRO A 201 12.77 -37.86 31.83
C PRO A 201 13.51 -39.15 32.23
N PRO A 202 14.38 -39.69 31.35
CA PRO A 202 15.22 -40.83 31.69
C PRO A 202 16.20 -40.47 32.83
N PRO A 203 16.59 -41.44 33.67
CA PRO A 203 17.58 -41.19 34.72
C PRO A 203 18.94 -40.79 34.12
N PRO A 204 19.72 -39.94 34.81
CA PRO A 204 21.02 -39.51 34.32
C PRO A 204 21.99 -40.70 34.19
N PRO A 205 22.86 -40.71 33.17
CA PRO A 205 23.85 -41.77 33.01
C PRO A 205 24.88 -41.74 34.14
N SER A 206 25.26 -42.92 34.63
CA SER A 206 26.34 -43.08 35.59
C SER A 206 27.68 -42.68 34.97
N ALA A 207 28.48 -41.92 35.72
CA ALA A 207 29.77 -41.40 35.28
C ALA A 207 30.73 -42.53 34.87
N PRO A 208 31.47 -42.39 33.73
CA PRO A 208 32.51 -43.34 33.37
C PRO A 208 33.76 -43.16 34.25
N PRO A 209 34.57 -44.21 34.45
CA PRO A 209 35.82 -44.10 35.18
C PRO A 209 36.84 -43.29 34.36
N VAL A 210 37.59 -42.46 35.08
CA VAL A 210 38.69 -41.65 34.55
C VAL A 210 39.79 -42.59 34.04
N VAL A 211 40.06 -42.59 32.74
CA VAL A 211 41.21 -43.27 32.14
C VAL A 211 42.22 -42.22 31.69
N ALA A 212 43.48 -42.44 32.08
CA ALA A 212 44.61 -41.55 31.90
C ALA A 212 44.88 -41.20 30.43
N ALA A 213 45.31 -39.95 30.22
CA ALA A 213 45.69 -39.39 28.93
C ALA A 213 46.93 -40.09 28.32
N PRO A 214 46.96 -40.29 26.99
CA PRO A 214 48.20 -40.39 26.26
C PRO A 214 48.50 -39.15 25.40
N VAL A 215 49.79 -39.05 25.12
CA VAL A 215 50.58 -37.94 24.58
C VAL A 215 50.23 -37.60 23.11
N LEU A 216 50.29 -36.31 22.80
CA LEU A 216 50.13 -35.71 21.47
C LEU A 216 51.15 -36.24 20.43
N PRO A 217 50.77 -36.40 19.15
CA PRO A 217 51.68 -36.25 18.03
C PRO A 217 51.54 -34.88 17.33
N ALA A 218 52.66 -34.44 16.75
CA ALA A 218 52.91 -33.19 16.04
C ALA A 218 52.05 -32.99 14.75
N PRO A 219 51.98 -31.77 14.19
CA PRO A 219 50.96 -31.41 13.19
C PRO A 219 51.35 -31.84 11.78
N ALA A 220 50.36 -32.29 11.00
CA ALA A 220 50.47 -32.46 9.56
C ALA A 220 49.81 -31.27 8.83
N VAL A 221 50.46 -30.85 7.74
CA VAL A 221 50.16 -29.67 6.91
C VAL A 221 49.14 -30.02 5.83
N ALA A 222 48.14 -29.13 5.64
CA ALA A 222 47.36 -28.81 4.41
C ALA A 222 45.91 -28.43 4.81
N ALA A 223 45.22 -27.45 4.23
CA ALA A 223 45.32 -26.82 2.92
C ALA A 223 44.93 -25.33 2.99
N VAL A 224 45.39 -24.56 2.00
CA VAL A 224 45.07 -23.14 1.79
C VAL A 224 43.60 -23.01 1.35
N PRO A 225 42.73 -22.23 2.03
CA PRO A 225 41.42 -21.93 1.51
C PRO A 225 41.54 -20.93 0.35
N VAL A 226 40.88 -21.24 -0.77
CA VAL A 226 40.68 -20.31 -1.88
C VAL A 226 39.91 -19.10 -1.36
N ALA A 227 40.45 -17.90 -1.61
CA ALA A 227 39.87 -16.64 -1.17
C ALA A 227 38.49 -16.44 -1.80
N ALA A 228 37.47 -16.31 -0.94
CA ALA A 228 36.18 -15.74 -1.30
C ALA A 228 36.37 -14.28 -1.75
N PRO A 229 35.56 -13.76 -2.70
CA PRO A 229 35.64 -12.36 -3.09
C PRO A 229 35.35 -11.45 -1.88
N ALA A 230 36.17 -10.41 -1.73
CA ALA A 230 36.08 -9.44 -0.65
C ALA A 230 34.68 -8.80 -0.59
N PRO A 231 34.07 -8.64 0.60
CA PRO A 231 32.83 -7.90 0.72
C PRO A 231 33.05 -6.42 0.35
N ALA A 232 32.04 -5.85 -0.31
CA ALA A 232 31.91 -4.42 -0.54
C ALA A 232 31.98 -3.63 0.79
N ALA A 233 32.28 -2.33 0.68
CA ALA A 233 32.43 -1.35 1.77
C ALA A 233 31.50 -1.54 2.98
N PRO A 234 31.91 -1.15 4.21
CA PRO A 234 31.22 -1.54 5.43
C PRO A 234 29.81 -0.95 5.47
N ALA A 235 28.81 -1.79 5.24
CA ALA A 235 27.44 -1.49 5.59
C ALA A 235 27.38 -1.20 7.10
N GLY A 236 26.71 -0.11 7.49
CA GLY A 236 26.36 0.10 8.90
C GLY A 236 25.47 -1.03 9.40
N CYS A 237 25.31 -1.15 10.71
CA CYS A 237 24.39 -2.12 11.29
C CYS A 237 22.97 -1.91 10.74
N PHE A 238 22.38 -2.96 10.17
CA PHE A 238 21.03 -2.95 9.57
C PHE A 238 19.94 -2.45 10.52
N PHE A 239 20.08 -2.75 11.82
CA PHE A 239 19.08 -2.40 12.83
C PHE A 239 19.17 -0.96 13.34
N ASP A 240 20.35 -0.34 13.25
CA ASP A 240 20.55 1.07 13.58
C ASP A 240 21.92 1.52 13.01
N PRO A 241 21.96 2.47 12.08
CA PRO A 241 23.20 3.02 11.54
C PRO A 241 24.17 3.59 12.59
N ALA A 242 23.68 4.01 13.77
CA ALA A 242 24.49 4.53 14.87
C ALA A 242 25.27 3.44 15.63
N HIS A 243 24.93 2.16 15.46
CA HIS A 243 25.61 1.04 16.14
C HIS A 243 26.98 0.66 15.54
N GLY A 244 27.52 1.47 14.63
CA GLY A 244 28.83 1.25 14.01
C GLY A 244 28.81 0.23 12.87
N PRO A 245 29.99 -0.22 12.41
CA PRO A 245 30.09 -1.09 11.23
C PRO A 245 29.49 -2.46 11.49
N ALA A 246 28.85 -3.04 10.47
CA ALA A 246 28.46 -4.44 10.51
C ALA A 246 29.71 -5.33 10.60
N ALA A 247 29.68 -6.29 11.52
CA ALA A 247 30.78 -7.23 11.76
C ALA A 247 30.35 -8.69 11.53
N ALA A 248 29.06 -8.94 11.30
CA ALA A 248 28.51 -10.26 11.02
C ALA A 248 27.23 -10.16 10.19
N GLU A 249 26.93 -11.22 9.44
CA GLU A 249 25.58 -11.44 8.91
C GLU A 249 24.76 -12.25 9.92
N VAL A 250 23.51 -11.86 10.11
CA VAL A 250 22.55 -12.62 10.90
C VAL A 250 21.30 -12.90 10.06
N LEU A 251 20.79 -14.12 10.16
CA LEU A 251 19.53 -14.48 9.52
C LEU A 251 18.40 -13.85 10.34
N TRP A 252 17.72 -12.88 9.75
CA TRP A 252 16.64 -12.14 10.39
C TRP A 252 15.37 -12.23 9.55
N SER A 253 14.25 -12.53 10.20
CA SER A 253 12.92 -12.51 9.59
C SER A 253 12.13 -11.34 10.16
N PRO A 254 11.54 -10.47 9.33
CA PRO A 254 10.50 -9.58 9.81
C PRO A 254 9.27 -10.41 10.24
N GLN A 255 8.41 -9.83 11.07
CA GLN A 255 7.18 -10.46 11.58
C GLN A 255 6.25 -11.03 10.49
N TRP A 256 6.40 -10.58 9.24
CA TRP A 256 5.58 -11.00 8.09
C TRP A 256 6.41 -11.21 6.82
N GLY A 257 7.65 -11.72 6.92
CA GLY A 257 8.46 -11.96 5.73
C GLY A 257 9.50 -13.05 5.87
N VAL A 258 10.15 -13.36 4.75
CA VAL A 258 11.10 -14.46 4.63
C VAL A 258 12.41 -14.13 5.34
N ALA A 259 12.97 -15.12 6.02
CA ALA A 259 14.27 -15.03 6.67
C ALA A 259 15.35 -14.63 5.66
N ARG A 260 16.07 -13.54 5.93
CA ARG A 260 17.15 -13.04 5.06
C ARG A 260 18.42 -12.71 5.84
N PRO A 261 19.61 -12.87 5.25
CA PRO A 261 20.84 -12.41 5.86
C PRO A 261 20.86 -10.87 5.88
N VAL A 262 21.13 -10.28 7.04
CA VAL A 262 21.29 -8.83 7.20
C VAL A 262 22.63 -8.49 7.88
N PRO A 263 23.38 -7.49 7.39
CA PRO A 263 24.63 -7.06 7.99
C PRO A 263 24.36 -6.36 9.33
N SER A 264 24.97 -6.83 10.42
CA SER A 264 24.69 -6.36 11.78
C SER A 264 25.95 -6.17 12.62
N CYS A 265 25.90 -5.26 13.60
CA CYS A 265 26.92 -5.18 14.63
C CYS A 265 26.83 -6.42 15.57
N PRO A 266 27.91 -6.76 16.32
CA PRO A 266 27.92 -7.94 17.18
C PRO A 266 26.78 -7.97 18.21
N ALA A 267 26.40 -6.82 18.77
CA ALA A 267 25.34 -6.72 19.77
C ALA A 267 23.95 -7.03 19.19
N CYS A 268 23.64 -6.54 17.99
CA CYS A 268 22.36 -6.84 17.34
C CYS A 268 22.32 -8.27 16.80
N ALA A 269 23.44 -8.77 16.25
CA ALA A 269 23.53 -10.16 15.83
C ALA A 269 23.28 -11.14 16.99
N GLN A 270 23.82 -10.84 18.19
CA GLN A 270 23.59 -11.66 19.37
C GLN A 270 22.13 -11.63 19.82
N ARG A 271 21.50 -10.44 19.84
CA ARG A 271 20.07 -10.30 20.18
C ARG A 271 19.16 -11.13 19.27
N VAL A 272 19.41 -11.12 17.95
CA VAL A 272 18.64 -11.92 16.99
C VAL A 272 18.85 -13.43 17.21
N ARG A 273 20.02 -13.87 17.70
CA ARG A 273 20.28 -15.30 17.95
C ARG A 273 19.69 -15.80 19.27
N THR A 274 19.49 -14.93 20.25
CA THR A 274 19.10 -15.32 21.62
C THR A 274 17.63 -15.10 21.94
N THR A 275 16.91 -14.30 21.15
CA THR A 275 15.47 -14.07 21.32
C THR A 275 14.69 -15.05 20.42
N PRO A 276 13.53 -15.59 20.81
CA PRO A 276 12.63 -16.29 19.88
C PRO A 276 11.76 -15.28 19.10
N PRO A 277 11.33 -15.56 17.85
CA PRO A 277 10.43 -14.66 17.12
C PRO A 277 9.09 -14.44 17.87
N PRO A 278 8.43 -13.28 17.69
CA PRO A 278 8.78 -12.16 16.79
C PRO A 278 9.83 -11.21 17.38
N TYR A 279 10.80 -10.82 16.54
CA TYR A 279 12.06 -10.17 16.94
C TYR A 279 12.01 -8.66 17.14
N TYR A 280 10.83 -8.04 17.19
CA TYR A 280 10.73 -6.60 17.38
C TYR A 280 9.42 -6.26 18.09
N VAL A 281 9.54 -5.70 19.28
CA VAL A 281 8.54 -4.82 19.89
C VAL A 281 9.18 -3.44 19.87
N ASP A 282 8.45 -2.43 19.39
CA ASP A 282 8.92 -1.04 19.43
C ASP A 282 9.46 -0.73 20.84
N PRO A 283 10.58 0.01 20.96
CA PRO A 283 10.89 0.64 22.23
C PRO A 283 9.76 1.64 22.50
N VAL A 284 8.86 1.28 23.41
CA VAL A 284 7.90 2.24 23.99
C VAL A 284 8.73 3.43 24.47
N PRO A 285 8.48 4.67 24.00
CA PRO A 285 9.12 5.83 24.58
C PRO A 285 8.80 5.79 26.06
N ALA A 286 9.82 5.75 26.92
CA ALA A 286 9.64 5.78 28.35
C ALA A 286 8.69 6.93 28.70
N ALA A 287 7.52 6.60 29.23
CA ALA A 287 6.55 7.58 29.69
C ALA A 287 7.29 8.58 30.58
N HIS A 288 7.30 9.84 30.16
CA HIS A 288 7.77 10.92 31.03
C HIS A 288 6.98 10.83 32.33
N PRO A 289 7.63 10.83 33.51
CA PRO A 289 6.91 10.82 34.77
C PRO A 289 6.06 12.08 34.85
N VAL A 290 4.75 11.89 34.82
CA VAL A 290 3.76 12.92 35.07
C VAL A 290 3.87 13.28 36.55
N HIS A 291 4.38 14.48 36.84
CA HIS A 291 4.30 15.05 38.18
C HIS A 291 2.84 15.41 38.52
N PRO A 292 2.29 14.98 39.66
CA PRO A 292 0.93 15.30 40.04
C PRO A 292 0.88 16.64 40.77
N HIS A 293 0.27 17.64 40.15
CA HIS A 293 -0.30 18.80 40.82
C HIS A 293 -1.76 18.87 40.34
N GLY A 294 -2.76 18.55 41.17
CA GLY A 294 -3.12 19.35 42.34
C GLY A 294 -4.25 20.28 41.90
N TYR A 295 -5.47 19.76 41.96
CA TYR A 295 -6.72 20.43 41.57
C TYR A 295 -7.08 21.50 42.60
N ASP A 296 -7.42 22.70 42.12
CA ASP A 296 -8.34 23.60 42.80
C ASP A 296 -9.32 24.21 41.79
N ALA A 297 -10.60 24.19 42.16
CA ALA A 297 -11.75 24.54 41.35
C ALA A 297 -12.24 25.98 41.60
N HIS A 298 -13.10 26.46 40.68
CA HIS A 298 -14.04 27.60 40.72
C HIS A 298 -13.74 28.77 39.75
N PRO A 299 -14.74 29.59 39.34
CA PRO A 299 -15.76 29.32 38.30
C PRO A 299 -15.74 30.44 37.20
N PRO A 300 -16.64 30.47 36.19
CA PRO A 300 -16.45 31.33 35.02
C PRO A 300 -17.19 32.67 35.13
N GLU A 301 -16.52 33.78 34.76
CA GLU A 301 -17.18 35.05 34.47
C GLU A 301 -16.62 35.74 33.21
N HIS A 302 -17.56 36.04 32.32
CA HIS A 302 -17.76 37.23 31.49
C HIS A 302 -16.64 37.88 30.63
N ARG A 303 -17.01 37.99 29.35
CA ARG A 303 -16.51 38.83 28.25
C ARG A 303 -16.29 40.32 28.58
N HIS A 304 -15.21 40.88 28.02
CA HIS A 304 -15.05 42.12 27.23
C HIS A 304 -13.54 42.30 27.00
N ASP A 305 -12.95 42.96 26.00
CA ASP A 305 -13.30 43.68 24.79
C ASP A 305 -11.96 43.88 24.03
N GLY A 306 -11.97 44.12 22.70
CA GLY A 306 -10.81 44.80 22.09
C GLY A 306 -10.60 44.68 20.58
N GLY A 307 -11.17 45.62 19.83
CA GLY A 307 -10.61 46.15 18.56
C GLY A 307 -11.30 45.65 17.28
N GLY A 308 -11.75 46.48 16.34
CA GLY A 308 -11.78 47.93 16.20
C GLY A 308 -12.12 48.31 14.75
N ARG A 309 -13.09 49.23 14.59
CA ARG A 309 -13.33 50.21 13.49
C ARG A 309 -13.55 49.64 12.05
N ARG A 310 -14.52 50.06 11.22
CA ARG A 310 -14.92 51.42 10.81
C ARG A 310 -16.24 51.45 9.96
N PHE A 311 -16.92 52.61 10.02
CA PHE A 311 -17.96 53.20 9.14
C PHE A 311 -19.31 52.45 9.02
N GLY A 312 -20.49 53.05 9.16
CA GLY A 312 -20.90 54.45 9.04
C GLY A 312 -22.17 54.48 8.19
N THR A 313 -23.32 54.42 8.85
CA THR A 313 -24.69 54.40 8.32
C THR A 313 -25.06 55.62 7.47
N GLY A 314 -25.79 55.39 6.38
CA GLY A 314 -26.58 56.40 5.67
C GLY A 314 -27.89 55.76 5.21
N ALA A 315 -29.00 56.25 5.74
CA ALA A 315 -30.37 55.82 5.48
C ALA A 315 -30.81 56.08 4.02
N MET A 316 -31.85 55.39 3.55
CA MET A 316 -33.12 56.01 3.14
C MET A 316 -34.15 54.97 2.66
N ILE A 317 -35.40 55.37 2.89
CA ILE A 317 -36.71 54.75 2.68
C ILE A 317 -37.02 54.53 1.19
N GLY A 318 -37.77 53.48 0.83
CA GLY A 318 -38.41 53.41 -0.50
C GLY A 318 -39.19 52.13 -0.77
N ALA A 319 -40.50 52.28 -0.98
CA ALA A 319 -41.53 51.26 -1.15
C ALA A 319 -41.60 50.60 -2.54
N GLY A 320 -42.39 49.53 -2.65
CA GLY A 320 -42.93 48.96 -3.90
C GLY A 320 -42.79 47.43 -3.95
N ALA A 321 -43.74 46.63 -3.45
CA ALA A 321 -45.08 46.32 -3.97
C ALA A 321 -45.11 45.48 -5.27
N ALA A 322 -45.86 44.37 -5.17
CA ALA A 322 -46.43 43.53 -6.23
C ALA A 322 -45.45 42.62 -7.01
N GLY A 323 -45.75 41.34 -7.28
CA GLY A 323 -46.94 40.55 -7.02
C GLY A 323 -46.82 39.16 -7.66
N LEU A 324 -47.55 38.20 -7.07
CA LEU A 324 -48.28 37.07 -7.67
C LEU A 324 -47.52 36.12 -8.63
N VAL A 325 -47.28 34.87 -8.21
CA VAL A 325 -48.20 33.71 -8.31
C VAL A 325 -48.48 33.27 -9.75
N GLY A 326 -48.00 32.07 -10.05
CA GLY A 326 -48.85 31.02 -10.60
C GLY A 326 -48.55 30.60 -12.04
N GLY A 327 -48.60 29.29 -12.26
CA GLY A 327 -49.06 28.75 -13.54
C GLY A 327 -48.19 27.65 -14.11
N ALA A 328 -48.59 26.42 -13.84
CA ALA A 328 -48.04 25.20 -14.41
C ALA A 328 -48.61 24.87 -15.81
N LEU A 329 -47.97 23.88 -16.45
CA LEU A 329 -48.49 22.87 -17.39
C LEU A 329 -48.25 23.03 -18.93
N LEU A 330 -47.45 22.06 -19.41
CA LEU A 330 -47.66 21.11 -20.52
C LEU A 330 -47.39 21.49 -22.01
N TYR A 331 -46.54 20.61 -22.57
CA TYR A 331 -46.62 19.89 -23.87
C TYR A 331 -46.15 20.52 -25.19
N GLU A 332 -45.25 19.73 -25.82
CA GLU A 332 -44.96 19.51 -27.24
C GLU A 332 -44.44 20.63 -28.13
N ALA A 333 -43.28 20.38 -28.78
CA ALA A 333 -43.16 20.21 -30.25
C ALA A 333 -41.70 20.40 -30.75
N LEU A 334 -41.22 19.40 -31.52
CA LEU A 334 -40.18 19.45 -32.59
C LEU A 334 -38.72 19.65 -32.12
N ASP A 335 -37.67 19.04 -32.69
CA ASP A 335 -37.50 18.39 -33.98
C ASP A 335 -36.38 17.33 -33.95
N ASP A 336 -36.45 16.47 -34.95
CA ASP A 336 -35.56 15.42 -35.40
C ASP A 336 -34.20 15.98 -35.90
N ASP A 337 -33.09 15.42 -35.44
CA ASP A 337 -31.77 15.64 -36.06
C ASP A 337 -30.94 14.35 -35.92
N THR A 338 -31.07 13.48 -36.92
CA THR A 338 -30.16 12.36 -37.17
C THR A 338 -29.10 12.78 -38.18
N PRO A 339 -27.78 12.63 -37.91
CA PRO A 339 -26.76 12.95 -38.90
C PRO A 339 -26.57 11.82 -39.93
N ASP A 340 -26.61 12.21 -41.21
CA ASP A 340 -26.27 11.41 -42.38
C ASP A 340 -24.86 10.79 -42.30
N VAL A 341 -24.79 9.47 -42.50
CA VAL A 341 -23.54 8.72 -42.66
C VAL A 341 -23.23 8.61 -44.16
N VAL A 342 -22.27 9.41 -44.61
CA VAL A 342 -21.61 9.22 -45.92
C VAL A 342 -20.36 8.37 -45.70
N VAL A 343 -20.40 7.10 -46.10
CA VAL A 343 -19.21 6.26 -46.25
C VAL A 343 -18.93 6.06 -47.74
N ASN A 344 -17.87 6.74 -48.20
CA ASN A 344 -17.24 6.51 -49.48
C ASN A 344 -16.51 5.15 -49.46
N ASN A 345 -17.01 4.18 -50.22
CA ASN A 345 -16.27 2.98 -50.57
C ASN A 345 -15.32 3.32 -51.73
N TYR A 346 -14.02 3.40 -51.42
CA TYR A 346 -12.94 3.34 -52.40
C TYR A 346 -12.17 2.04 -52.18
N TYR A 347 -12.41 1.05 -53.03
CA TYR A 347 -11.43 0.06 -53.45
C TYR A 347 -11.89 -0.46 -54.82
N GLU A 348 -11.22 -0.02 -55.88
CA GLU A 348 -11.16 -0.67 -57.18
C GLU A 348 -9.80 -1.38 -57.32
N ASP A 349 -9.89 -2.55 -57.96
CA ASP A 349 -8.89 -3.43 -58.61
C ASP A 349 -7.87 -4.23 -57.76
#